data_AF-A0A2E4HUU2-F1
#
_entry.id   AF-A0A2E4HUU2-F1
#
_cell.length_a   1.000
_cell.length_b   1.000
_cell.length_c   1.000
_cell.angle_alpha   90.00
_cell.angle_beta   90.00
_cell.angle_gamma   90.00
#
_symmetry.space_group_name_H-M   'P 1'
#
loop_
_entity.id
_entity.type
_entity.pdbx_description
1 polymer ?
#
loop_
_entity_poly.entity_id
_entity_poly.type
_entity_poly.pdbx_seq_one_letter_code
_entity_poly.pdbx_strand_id
1 'polypeptide(L)' 'MPDQEARGAWSSKLGFLLAAAGSAIGLGNIWRFTYIMGENGGAAFIL' A
#
# COMPACT_ATOMS: atom_id res chain seq x y z
N MET A 1 30.92 -23.26 -5.05
CA MET A 1 30.04 -22.24 -5.67
C MET A 1 29.89 -21.15 -4.63
N PRO A 2 30.46 -19.96 -4.84
CA PRO A 2 30.44 -18.90 -3.85
C PRO A 2 29.00 -18.39 -3.64
N ASP A 3 28.63 -18.32 -2.37
CA ASP A 3 27.81 -17.27 -1.75
C ASP A 3 26.72 -16.66 -2.65
N GLN A 4 25.54 -17.25 -2.55
CA GLN A 4 24.30 -16.53 -2.83
C GLN A 4 24.22 -15.37 -1.83
N GLU A 5 24.70 -14.20 -2.22
CA GLU A 5 24.53 -12.95 -1.49
C GLU A 5 23.09 -12.90 -0.98
N ALA A 6 22.94 -12.88 0.34
CA ALA A 6 21.66 -12.76 1.01
C ALA A 6 21.06 -11.41 0.63
N ARG A 7 20.33 -11.40 -0.49
CA ARG A 7 19.55 -10.26 -1.01
C ARG A 7 18.77 -9.69 0.17
N GLY A 8 19.10 -8.46 0.55
CA GLY A 8 18.74 -7.82 1.82
C GLY A 8 17.45 -8.35 2.45
N ALA A 9 17.61 -9.21 3.47
CA ALA A 9 16.48 -9.72 4.22
C ALA A 9 15.89 -8.55 5.04
N TRP A 10 14.59 -8.33 4.92
CA TRP A 10 13.89 -7.33 5.71
C TRP A 10 14.02 -7.68 7.20
N SER A 11 14.63 -6.78 7.97
CA SER A 11 14.95 -6.99 9.40
C SER A 11 13.73 -7.33 10.25
N SER A 12 12.53 -6.92 9.82
CA SER A 12 11.28 -7.22 10.49
C SER A 12 10.13 -7.42 9.49
N LYS A 13 9.28 -8.42 9.75
CA LYS A 13 8.03 -8.66 9.02
C LYS A 13 7.10 -7.44 9.09
N LEU A 14 7.13 -6.69 10.20
CA LEU A 14 6.41 -5.42 10.33
C LEU A 14 7.03 -4.35 9.43
N GLY A 15 8.36 -4.27 9.34
CA GLY A 15 9.04 -3.33 8.44
C GLY A 15 8.72 -3.59 6.96
N PHE A 16 8.66 -4.88 6.56
CA PHE A 16 8.21 -5.27 5.23
C PHE A 16 6.75 -4.90 5.00
N LEU A 17 5.86 -5.21 5.94
CA LEU A 17 4.43 -4.89 5.82
C LEU A 17 4.20 -3.38 5.76
N LEU A 18 4.94 -2.58 6.54
CA LEU A 18 4.81 -1.13 6.56
C LEU A 18 5.36 -0.49 5.29
N ALA A 19 6.45 -1.01 4.73
CA ALA A 19 6.97 -0.58 3.43
C ALA A 19 6.00 -0.93 2.29
N ALA A 20 5.42 -2.15 2.31
CA ALA A 20 4.43 -2.58 1.34
C ALA A 20 3.12 -1.79 1.46
N ALA A 21 2.63 -1.57 2.69
CA ALA A 21 1.44 -0.76 2.97
C ALA A 21 1.66 0.71 2.60
N GLY A 22 2.83 1.28 2.91
CA GLY A 22 3.20 2.64 2.48
C GLY A 22 3.27 2.78 0.95
N SER A 23 3.70 1.73 0.25
CA SER A 23 3.65 1.69 -1.22
C SER A 23 2.23 1.57 -1.78
N ALA A 24 1.33 0.86 -1.09
CA ALA A 24 -0.05 0.67 -1.53
C ALA A 24 -0.96 1.87 -1.20
N ILE A 25 -0.68 2.56 -0.10
CA ILE A 25 -1.37 3.77 0.37
C ILE A 25 -0.63 4.99 -0.18
N GLY A 26 -0.56 5.13 -1.50
CA GLY A 26 -0.07 6.37 -2.12
C GLY A 26 -1.07 7.52 -1.93
N LEU A 27 -0.57 8.78 -1.88
CA LEU A 27 -1.38 10.01 -1.81
C LEU A 27 -2.59 10.03 -2.77
N GLY A 28 -2.45 9.39 -3.94
CA GLY A 28 -3.52 9.24 -4.92
C GLY A 28 -4.72 8.41 -4.46
N ASN A 29 -4.53 7.38 -3.61
CA ASN A 29 -5.63 6.56 -3.11
C ASN A 29 -6.46 7.25 -2.04
N ILE A 30 -5.93 8.27 -1.36
CA ILE A 30 -6.69 9.02 -0.35
C ILE A 30 -7.60 10.05 -1.02
N TRP A 31 -7.11 10.74 -2.05
CA TRP A 31 -7.84 11.81 -2.72
C TRP A 31 -8.71 11.35 -3.90
N ARG A 32 -8.25 10.40 -4.71
CA ARG A 32 -9.03 9.90 -5.85
C ARG A 32 -10.21 9.06 -5.38
N PHE A 33 -10.01 8.25 -4.34
CA PHE A 33 -11.07 7.45 -3.74
C PHE A 33 -12.17 8.33 -3.15
N THR A 34 -11.81 9.35 -2.37
CA THR A 34 -12.78 10.27 -1.75
C THR A 34 -13.53 11.10 -2.80
N TYR A 35 -12.85 11.53 -3.87
CA TYR A 35 -13.48 12.26 -4.97
C TYR A 35 -14.49 11.38 -5.75
N ILE A 36 -14.07 10.18 -6.16
CA ILE A 36 -14.95 9.23 -6.88
C ILE A 36 -16.11 8.78 -5.99
N MET A 37 -15.86 8.53 -4.70
CA MET A 37 -16.91 8.30 -3.70
C MET A 37 -17.91 9.45 -3.66
N GLY A 38 -17.43 10.70 -3.56
CA GLY A 38 -18.30 11.88 -3.50
C GLY A 38 -19.18 12.04 -4.75
N GLU A 39 -18.64 11.80 -5.93
CA GLU A 39 -19.38 11.91 -7.20
C GLU A 39 -20.35 10.74 -7.44
N ASN A 40 -20.07 9.52 -6.94
CA ASN A 40 -20.86 8.32 -7.23
C ASN A 40 -21.87 7.95 -6.12
N GLY A 41 -22.34 8.92 -5.34
CA GLY A 41 -23.36 8.69 -4.30
C GLY A 41 -22.82 8.48 -2.88
N GLY A 42 -21.58 8.87 -2.62
CA GLY A 42 -20.97 8.83 -1.29
C GLY A 42 -20.84 7.39 -0.76
N ALA A 43 -21.17 7.18 0.52
CA ALA A 43 -21.08 5.87 1.17
C ALA A 43 -21.92 4.75 0.49
N ALA A 44 -22.89 5.11 -0.37
CA ALA A 44 -23.64 4.14 -1.17
C ALA A 44 -22.78 3.44 -2.24
N PHE A 45 -21.60 3.99 -2.58
CA PHE A 45 -20.62 3.34 -3.46
C PHE A 45 -19.83 2.22 -2.78
N ILE A 46 -19.78 2.22 -1.44
CA ILE A 46 -19.04 1.20 -0.64
C ILE A 46 -19.94 0.03 -0.24
N LEU A 47 -21.25 0.25 -0.11
CA LEU A 47 -22.26 -0.76 0.25
C LEU A 47 -22.57 -1.67 -0.94
#